data_AF-A0A1B9XYP1-F1
#
_entry.id   AF-A0A1B9XYP1-F1
#
_cell.length_a   1.000
_cell.length_b   1.000
_cell.length_c   1.000
_cell.angle_alpha   90.00
_cell.angle_beta   90.00
_cell.angle_gamma   90.00
#
_symmetry.space_group_name_H-M   'P 1'
#
loop_
_entity.id
_entity.type
_entity.pdbx_description
1 polymer ?
#
loop_
_entity_poly.entity_id
_entity_poly.type
_entity_poly.pdbx_seq_one_letter_code
_entity_poly.pdbx_strand_id
1 'polypeptide(L)'
;MNINILEIELKRINKRLPELKRLIEEDDSFIESGIYKKIFICVFDHWLSKEEAENKIFIDEDSEELKNRRQKFKSFIESVYNQTELYKWRYKRHYRFHIQKPTSLKDVIRKCDFENLWSQSGRRYSFLLPEYSAVYAEEWDWTNIIWYTDREKIEPLLKEAKNVGLYILE
;
A
#
# COMPACT_ATOMS: atom_id res chain seq x y z
N MET A 1 3.30 21.16 -18.25
CA MET A 1 3.40 20.06 -17.25
C MET A 1 2.04 19.41 -17.19
N ASN A 2 1.85 18.25 -17.83
CA ASN A 2 0.52 17.64 -17.96
C ASN A 2 0.03 17.17 -16.59
N ILE A 3 -0.96 17.89 -16.06
CA ILE A 3 -1.79 17.40 -14.96
C ILE A 3 -2.70 16.35 -15.61
N ASN A 4 -2.36 15.06 -15.44
CA ASN A 4 -3.16 13.97 -16.00
C ASN A 4 -4.23 13.47 -15.00
N ILE A 5 -4.73 14.37 -14.16
CA ILE A 5 -5.84 14.12 -13.25
C ILE A 5 -6.83 15.25 -13.39
N LEU A 6 -8.10 14.92 -13.62
CA LEU A 6 -9.15 15.91 -13.77
C LEU A 6 -9.50 16.52 -12.41
N GLU A 7 -9.96 17.77 -12.39
CA GLU A 7 -10.37 18.43 -11.15
C GLU A 7 -11.49 17.65 -10.43
N ILE A 8 -12.39 17.03 -11.19
CA ILE A 8 -13.46 16.19 -10.64
C ILE A 8 -12.92 14.92 -9.97
N GLU A 9 -11.87 14.30 -10.52
CA GLU A 9 -11.19 13.16 -9.90
C GLU A 9 -10.53 13.61 -8.59
N LEU A 10 -9.85 14.75 -8.58
CA LEU A 10 -9.20 15.29 -7.39
C LEU A 10 -10.23 15.57 -6.27
N LYS A 11 -11.37 16.19 -6.61
CA LYS A 11 -12.48 16.41 -5.67
C LYS A 11 -13.01 15.10 -5.10
N ARG A 12 -13.16 14.06 -5.93
CA ARG A 12 -13.58 12.72 -5.50
C ARG A 12 -12.56 12.09 -4.54
N ILE A 13 -11.27 12.21 -4.82
CA ILE A 13 -10.20 11.71 -3.95
C ILE A 13 -10.28 12.39 -2.59
N ASN A 14 -10.30 13.72 -2.56
CA ASN A 14 -10.34 14.48 -1.31
C ASN A 14 -11.60 14.20 -0.48
N LYS A 15 -12.74 13.92 -1.14
CA LYS A 15 -13.98 13.53 -0.46
C LYS A 15 -13.90 12.16 0.18
N ARG A 16 -13.25 11.19 -0.48
CA ARG A 16 -13.19 9.78 -0.02
C ARG A 16 -11.98 9.50 0.89
N LEU A 17 -10.96 10.33 0.81
CA LEU A 17 -9.75 10.29 1.63
C LEU A 17 -9.59 11.63 2.36
N PRO A 18 -10.39 11.88 3.41
CA PRO A 18 -10.31 13.13 4.18
C PRO A 18 -8.93 13.27 4.81
N GLU A 19 -8.42 14.50 4.88
CA GLU A 19 -7.15 14.83 5.55
C GLU A 19 -5.96 13.95 5.14
N LEU A 20 -5.97 13.46 3.90
CA LEU A 20 -4.98 12.54 3.35
C LEU A 20 -3.53 12.97 3.59
N LYS A 21 -3.27 14.28 3.52
CA LYS A 21 -1.93 14.82 3.76
C LYS A 21 -1.45 14.52 5.18
N ARG A 22 -2.30 14.70 6.19
CA ARG A 22 -1.97 14.42 7.60
C ARG A 22 -1.74 12.93 7.84
N LEU A 23 -2.52 12.08 7.19
CA LEU A 23 -2.31 10.63 7.20
C LEU A 23 -0.93 10.25 6.63
N ILE A 24 -0.59 10.80 5.46
CA ILE A 24 0.68 10.52 4.78
C ILE A 24 1.89 11.08 5.56
N GLU A 25 1.70 12.19 6.26
CA GLU A 25 2.73 12.80 7.12
C GLU A 25 2.85 12.10 8.49
N GLU A 26 2.08 11.02 8.71
CA GLU A 26 2.06 10.26 9.97
C GLU A 26 1.84 11.17 11.19
N ASP A 27 0.92 12.15 11.08
CA ASP A 27 0.57 13.05 12.19
C ASP A 27 -0.11 12.26 13.32
N ASP A 28 0.61 12.09 14.43
CA ASP A 28 0.16 11.30 15.59
C ASP A 28 -1.22 11.74 16.09
N SER A 29 -1.45 13.05 16.25
CA SER A 29 -2.73 13.59 16.73
C SER A 29 -3.90 13.25 15.80
N PHE A 30 -3.61 13.15 14.50
CA PHE A 30 -4.59 12.76 13.50
C PHE A 30 -4.84 11.26 13.50
N ILE A 31 -3.79 10.45 13.59
CA ILE A 31 -3.91 8.98 13.64
C ILE A 31 -4.69 8.57 14.91
N GLU A 32 -4.38 9.19 16.05
CA GLU A 32 -5.07 8.95 17.33
C GLU A 32 -6.55 9.35 17.30
N SER A 33 -6.96 10.25 16.40
CA SER A 33 -8.38 10.60 16.24
C SER A 33 -9.25 9.43 15.78
N GLY A 34 -8.65 8.38 15.22
CA GLY A 34 -9.35 7.16 14.81
C GLY A 34 -10.17 7.29 13.53
N ILE A 35 -10.04 8.40 12.79
CA ILE A 35 -10.72 8.59 11.49
C ILE A 35 -10.32 7.48 10.51
N TYR A 36 -9.02 7.18 10.44
CA TYR A 36 -8.51 6.02 9.71
C TYR A 36 -8.22 4.89 10.68
N LYS A 37 -8.74 3.71 10.34
CA LYS A 37 -8.31 2.45 10.93
C LYS A 37 -7.22 1.85 10.05
N LYS A 38 -6.46 0.89 10.60
CA LYS A 38 -5.40 0.19 9.87
C LYS A 38 -5.59 -1.32 9.94
N ILE A 39 -5.20 -1.99 8.86
CA ILE A 39 -5.02 -3.44 8.77
C ILE A 39 -3.64 -3.66 8.17
N PHE A 40 -2.95 -4.69 8.64
CA PHE A 40 -1.69 -5.12 8.07
C PHE A 40 -1.88 -6.35 7.20
N ILE A 41 -1.15 -6.41 6.10
CA ILE A 41 -1.05 -7.61 5.27
C ILE A 41 0.42 -8.00 5.15
N CYS A 42 0.75 -9.25 5.40
CA CYS A 42 2.13 -9.73 5.33
C CYS A 42 2.25 -10.98 4.45
N VAL A 43 3.47 -11.26 4.00
CA VAL A 43 3.76 -12.40 3.10
C VAL A 43 3.72 -13.75 3.80
N PHE A 44 3.72 -13.75 5.13
CA PHE A 44 3.68 -14.95 5.95
C PHE A 44 2.27 -15.56 5.95
N ASP A 45 2.17 -16.79 6.47
CA ASP A 45 0.91 -17.52 6.66
C ASP A 45 0.21 -17.18 7.99
N HIS A 46 0.92 -16.53 8.91
CA HIS A 46 0.41 -16.01 10.18
C HIS A 46 1.27 -14.83 10.66
N TRP A 47 0.83 -14.20 11.76
CA TRP A 47 1.65 -13.20 12.43
C TRP A 47 2.81 -13.87 13.18
N LEU A 48 4.04 -13.49 12.85
CA LEU A 48 5.22 -14.14 13.39
C LEU A 48 5.33 -13.94 14.91
N SER A 49 5.71 -15.01 15.60
CA SER A 49 6.27 -14.90 16.95
C SER A 49 7.64 -14.21 16.92
N LYS A 50 8.12 -13.76 18.08
CA LYS A 50 9.44 -13.14 18.20
C LYS A 50 10.57 -14.04 17.67
N GLU A 51 10.54 -15.32 18.00
CA GLU A 51 11.53 -16.32 17.57
C GLU A 51 11.47 -16.57 16.05
N GLU A 52 10.26 -16.60 15.48
CA GLU A 52 10.10 -16.72 14.04
C GLU A 52 10.58 -15.48 13.30
N ALA A 53 10.36 -14.29 13.84
CA ALA A 53 10.78 -13.03 13.22
C ALA A 53 12.30 -12.99 13.00
N GLU A 54 13.08 -13.43 13.99
CA GLU A 54 14.55 -13.49 13.91
C GLU A 54 15.04 -14.34 12.73
N ASN A 55 14.32 -15.42 12.41
CA ASN A 55 14.71 -16.38 11.37
C ASN A 55 14.01 -16.15 10.01
N LYS A 56 12.81 -15.58 10.01
CA LYS A 56 11.97 -15.46 8.80
C LYS A 56 12.02 -14.09 8.16
N ILE A 57 12.43 -13.02 8.86
CA ILE A 57 12.53 -11.67 8.26
C ILE A 57 13.80 -11.56 7.40
N PHE A 58 14.95 -11.92 7.96
CA PHE A 58 16.28 -11.73 7.37
C PHE A 58 16.72 -12.95 6.54
N ILE A 59 16.04 -13.18 5.43
CA ILE A 59 16.25 -14.32 4.54
C ILE A 59 16.93 -13.95 3.22
N ASP A 60 17.75 -12.90 3.22
CA ASP A 60 18.25 -12.31 1.97
C ASP A 60 19.17 -13.25 1.15
N GLU A 61 19.63 -14.34 1.79
CA GLU A 61 20.39 -15.42 1.16
C GLU A 61 19.50 -16.44 0.42
N ASP A 62 18.21 -16.53 0.76
CA ASP A 62 17.24 -17.41 0.10
C ASP A 62 16.59 -16.70 -1.09
N SER A 63 17.24 -16.81 -2.24
CA SER A 63 16.77 -16.17 -3.47
C SER A 63 15.40 -16.66 -3.95
N GLU A 64 14.98 -17.88 -3.60
CA GLU A 64 13.71 -18.44 -4.05
C GLU A 64 12.56 -17.93 -3.19
N GLU A 65 12.74 -17.96 -1.87
CA GLU A 65 11.76 -17.39 -0.94
C GLU A 65 11.61 -15.87 -1.13
N LEU A 66 12.71 -15.14 -1.40
CA LEU A 66 12.64 -13.73 -1.78
C LEU A 66 11.74 -13.50 -3.01
N LYS A 67 11.92 -14.30 -4.08
CA LYS A 67 11.08 -14.20 -5.28
C LYS A 67 9.62 -14.49 -4.95
N ASN A 68 9.35 -15.51 -4.14
CA ASN A 68 7.99 -15.88 -3.74
C ASN A 68 7.30 -14.73 -3.01
N ARG A 69 7.96 -14.13 -2.02
CA ARG A 69 7.43 -12.97 -1.27
C ARG A 69 7.14 -11.77 -2.16
N ARG A 70 8.09 -11.42 -3.03
CA ARG A 70 7.92 -10.35 -4.02
C ARG A 70 6.75 -10.62 -4.95
N GLN A 71 6.59 -11.86 -5.40
CA GLN A 71 5.52 -12.25 -6.30
C GLN A 71 4.14 -12.16 -5.65
N LYS A 72 3.99 -12.45 -4.34
CA LYS A 72 2.72 -12.26 -3.62
C LYS A 72 2.28 -10.79 -3.66
N PHE A 73 3.15 -9.86 -3.28
CA PHE A 73 2.83 -8.42 -3.32
C PHE A 73 2.60 -7.89 -4.73
N LYS A 74 3.38 -8.38 -5.70
CA LYS A 74 3.19 -8.02 -7.10
C LYS A 74 1.83 -8.46 -7.61
N SER A 75 1.46 -9.73 -7.37
CA SER A 75 0.17 -10.28 -7.79
C SER A 75 -1.00 -9.52 -7.14
N PHE A 76 -0.86 -9.18 -5.86
CA PHE A 76 -1.84 -8.35 -5.16
C PHE A 76 -2.03 -7.00 -5.86
N ILE A 77 -0.95 -6.26 -6.12
CA ILE A 77 -1.02 -4.94 -6.76
C ILE A 77 -1.57 -5.01 -8.19
N GLU A 78 -1.20 -6.03 -8.96
CA GLU A 78 -1.76 -6.26 -10.29
C GLU A 78 -3.27 -6.45 -10.23
N SER A 79 -3.76 -7.24 -9.28
CA SER A 79 -5.19 -7.46 -9.08
C SER A 79 -5.92 -6.20 -8.63
N VAL A 80 -5.36 -5.45 -7.66
CA VAL A 80 -5.92 -4.17 -7.21
C VAL A 80 -6.02 -3.18 -8.38
N TYR A 81 -4.97 -3.06 -9.19
CA TYR A 81 -4.96 -2.16 -10.36
C TYR A 81 -6.03 -2.51 -11.39
N ASN A 82 -6.34 -3.80 -11.56
CA ASN A 82 -7.36 -4.25 -12.50
C ASN A 82 -8.80 -4.05 -11.97
N GLN A 83 -8.98 -3.94 -10.65
CA GLN A 83 -10.30 -3.83 -10.02
C GLN A 83 -10.74 -2.39 -9.73
N THR A 84 -9.78 -1.47 -9.48
CA THR A 84 -10.08 -0.09 -9.10
C THR A 84 -9.13 0.90 -9.76
N GLU A 85 -9.57 2.15 -9.85
CA GLU A 85 -8.65 3.25 -10.10
C GLU A 85 -7.71 3.46 -8.91
N LEU A 86 -6.41 3.47 -9.22
CA LEU A 86 -5.33 3.66 -8.27
C LEU A 86 -4.57 4.95 -8.60
N TYR A 87 -4.22 5.72 -7.56
CA TYR A 87 -3.48 6.97 -7.71
C TYR A 87 -2.17 6.96 -6.92
N LYS A 88 -1.17 7.65 -7.45
CA LYS A 88 0.11 7.91 -6.79
C LYS A 88 0.11 9.32 -6.21
N TRP A 89 0.93 9.55 -5.21
CA TRP A 89 1.20 10.88 -4.70
C TRP A 89 2.71 11.14 -4.62
N ARG A 90 3.07 12.43 -4.55
CA ARG A 90 4.44 12.89 -4.30
C ARG A 90 4.45 14.33 -3.81
N TYR A 91 5.50 14.72 -3.10
CA TYR A 91 5.83 16.11 -2.90
C TYR A 91 6.59 16.67 -4.11
N LYS A 92 6.18 17.85 -4.57
CA LYS A 92 6.95 18.68 -5.51
C LYS A 92 7.74 19.73 -4.72
N ARG A 93 8.58 20.51 -5.43
CA ARG A 93 9.27 21.68 -4.88
C ARG A 93 8.33 22.53 -4.00
N HIS A 94 8.86 23.00 -2.88
CA HIS A 94 8.14 23.73 -1.82
C HIS A 94 7.05 22.89 -1.12
N TYR A 95 7.29 21.59 -0.93
CA TYR A 95 6.39 20.69 -0.19
C TYR A 95 4.95 20.68 -0.69
N ARG A 96 4.75 20.91 -1.99
CA ARG A 96 3.43 20.87 -2.60
C ARG A 96 3.02 19.43 -2.84
N PHE A 97 1.99 18.99 -2.12
CA PHE A 97 1.39 17.67 -2.27
C PHE A 97 0.71 17.54 -3.64
N HIS A 98 1.03 16.48 -4.39
CA HIS A 98 0.54 16.29 -5.75
C HIS A 98 0.11 14.85 -5.99
N ILE A 99 -1.12 14.68 -6.45
CA ILE A 99 -1.70 13.39 -6.82
C ILE A 99 -1.58 13.17 -8.33
N GLN A 100 -1.31 11.95 -8.77
CA GLN A 100 -1.14 11.57 -10.17
C GLN A 100 -1.77 10.22 -10.46
N LYS A 101 -2.42 10.10 -11.61
CA LYS A 101 -2.85 8.81 -12.15
C LYS A 101 -1.68 8.13 -12.87
N PRO A 102 -1.34 6.87 -12.55
CA PRO A 102 -0.37 6.09 -13.32
C PRO A 102 -0.86 5.93 -14.78
N THR A 103 0.05 5.88 -15.75
CA THR A 103 -0.35 5.71 -17.16
C THR A 103 -0.62 4.25 -17.54
N SER A 104 -0.07 3.31 -16.79
CA SER A 104 -0.18 1.87 -17.05
C SER A 104 0.15 1.06 -15.79
N LEU A 105 -0.18 -0.23 -15.82
CA LEU A 105 0.26 -1.19 -14.80
C LEU A 105 1.79 -1.22 -14.69
N LYS A 106 2.50 -1.18 -15.83
CA LYS A 106 3.98 -1.14 -15.86
C LYS A 106 4.55 0.02 -15.04
N ASP A 107 3.90 1.18 -15.08
CA ASP A 107 4.29 2.31 -14.23
C ASP A 107 4.09 2.03 -12.74
N VAL A 108 3.00 1.36 -12.37
CA VAL A 108 2.70 0.98 -10.98
C VAL A 108 3.76 0.02 -10.47
N ILE A 109 4.01 -1.08 -11.20
CA ILE A 109 5.02 -2.08 -10.86
C ILE A 109 6.42 -1.46 -10.74
N ARG A 110 6.80 -0.60 -11.70
CA ARG A 110 8.08 0.13 -11.64
C ARG A 110 8.21 1.00 -10.39
N LYS A 111 7.10 1.59 -9.89
CA LYS A 111 7.13 2.40 -8.66
C LYS A 111 7.26 1.54 -7.40
N CYS A 112 6.73 0.31 -7.44
CA CYS A 112 6.84 -0.62 -6.31
C CYS A 112 8.27 -1.15 -6.16
N ASP A 113 8.98 -1.32 -7.27
CA ASP A 113 10.38 -1.77 -7.29
C ASP A 113 10.58 -3.11 -6.57
N PHE A 114 9.68 -4.07 -6.84
CA PHE A 114 9.65 -5.38 -6.19
C PHE A 114 10.96 -6.17 -6.35
N GLU A 115 11.67 -6.01 -7.47
CA GLU A 115 12.93 -6.72 -7.72
C GLU A 115 14.04 -6.34 -6.72
N ASN A 116 13.93 -5.15 -6.12
CA ASN A 116 14.87 -4.68 -5.12
C ASN A 116 14.31 -4.82 -3.69
N LEU A 117 13.12 -5.40 -3.50
CA LEU A 117 12.48 -5.55 -2.19
C LEU A 117 13.18 -6.66 -1.39
N TRP A 118 13.64 -6.37 -0.19
CA TRP A 118 14.46 -7.25 0.66
C TRP A 118 14.19 -6.94 2.13
N SER A 119 14.80 -7.71 3.05
CA SER A 119 14.45 -7.64 4.48
C SER A 119 14.61 -6.24 5.09
N GLN A 120 15.57 -5.45 4.59
CA GLN A 120 15.89 -4.11 5.07
C GLN A 120 15.33 -2.99 4.20
N SER A 121 14.29 -3.27 3.41
CA SER A 121 13.58 -2.23 2.68
C SER A 121 12.13 -2.12 3.12
N GLY A 122 11.64 -0.88 3.11
CA GLY A 122 10.23 -0.57 3.32
C GLY A 122 9.90 0.81 2.77
N ARG A 123 8.61 1.16 2.82
CA ARG A 123 8.08 2.51 2.52
C ARG A 123 8.46 3.08 1.15
N ARG A 124 8.66 2.25 0.13
CA ARG A 124 9.02 2.70 -1.24
C ARG A 124 7.81 3.14 -2.04
N TYR A 125 6.65 2.54 -1.78
CA TYR A 125 5.42 2.87 -2.47
C TYR A 125 4.24 3.09 -1.52
N SER A 126 3.35 3.97 -1.97
CA SER A 126 2.06 4.23 -1.36
C SER A 126 1.09 4.65 -2.45
N PHE A 127 -0.12 4.12 -2.38
CA PHE A 127 -1.17 4.27 -3.37
C PHE A 127 -2.47 4.67 -2.71
N LEU A 128 -3.19 5.56 -3.37
CA LEU A 128 -4.52 6.00 -2.98
C LEU A 128 -5.53 5.15 -3.73
N LEU A 129 -6.50 4.60 -2.99
CA LEU A 129 -7.57 3.74 -3.50
C LEU A 129 -8.93 4.37 -3.10
N PRO A 130 -9.37 5.43 -3.79
CA PRO A 130 -10.54 6.19 -3.38
C PRO A 130 -11.83 5.35 -3.41
N GLU A 131 -11.96 4.39 -4.32
CA GLU A 131 -13.12 3.48 -4.36
C GLU A 131 -13.28 2.65 -3.11
N TYR A 132 -12.16 2.32 -2.48
CA TYR A 132 -12.10 1.57 -1.23
C TYR A 132 -11.99 2.47 0.00
N SER A 133 -12.06 3.80 -0.16
CA SER A 133 -11.83 4.76 0.92
C SER A 133 -10.53 4.46 1.70
N ALA A 134 -9.49 4.04 0.97
CA ALA A 134 -8.28 3.48 1.55
C ALA A 134 -6.97 4.04 0.96
N VAL A 135 -5.91 3.95 1.75
CA VAL A 135 -4.52 4.15 1.34
C VAL A 135 -3.77 2.86 1.60
N TYR A 136 -3.13 2.34 0.57
CA TYR A 136 -2.29 1.15 0.65
C TYR A 136 -0.83 1.57 0.58
N ALA A 137 0.00 1.14 1.53
CA ALA A 137 1.41 1.49 1.58
C ALA A 137 2.27 0.30 1.97
N GLU A 138 3.51 0.33 1.49
CA GLU A 138 4.55 -0.59 1.94
C GLU A 138 5.05 -0.19 3.32
N GLU A 139 5.26 -1.17 4.19
CA GLU A 139 5.97 -1.00 5.47
C GLU A 139 7.20 -1.91 5.49
N TRP A 140 7.78 -2.09 6.67
CA TRP A 140 8.95 -2.93 6.90
C TRP A 140 8.57 -4.41 7.06
N ASP A 141 9.59 -5.27 7.17
CA ASP A 141 9.44 -6.65 7.60
C ASP A 141 8.42 -7.45 6.77
N TRP A 142 8.44 -7.26 5.45
CA TRP A 142 7.54 -7.93 4.51
C TRP A 142 6.06 -7.73 4.85
N THR A 143 5.73 -6.53 5.32
CA THR A 143 4.38 -6.12 5.69
C THR A 143 4.00 -4.87 4.93
N ASN A 144 2.74 -4.81 4.50
CA ASN A 144 2.11 -3.63 3.96
C ASN A 144 0.92 -3.24 4.84
N ILE A 145 0.54 -1.97 4.78
CA ILE A 145 -0.55 -1.40 5.56
C ILE A 145 -1.68 -0.92 4.65
N ILE A 146 -2.91 -1.17 5.07
CA ILE A 146 -4.13 -0.60 4.50
C ILE A 146 -4.73 0.32 5.55
N TRP A 147 -4.64 1.62 5.33
CA TRP A 147 -5.41 2.62 6.06
C TRP A 147 -6.77 2.79 5.42
N TYR A 148 -7.85 2.80 6.20
CA TYR A 148 -9.21 2.88 5.65
C TYR A 148 -10.16 3.66 6.57
N THR A 149 -11.18 4.27 5.97
CA THR A 149 -12.27 4.93 6.73
C THR A 149 -13.57 4.13 6.73
N ASP A 150 -13.67 3.11 5.87
CA ASP A 150 -14.89 2.31 5.67
C ASP A 150 -14.52 0.82 5.52
N ARG A 151 -14.90 -0.01 6.51
CA ARG A 151 -14.48 -1.42 6.59
C ARG A 151 -15.09 -2.26 5.46
N GLU A 152 -16.36 -2.02 5.15
CA GLU A 152 -17.09 -2.78 4.12
C GLU A 152 -16.46 -2.57 2.74
N LYS A 153 -15.97 -1.36 2.48
CA LYS A 153 -15.33 -1.02 1.22
C LYS A 153 -14.00 -1.71 0.98
N ILE A 154 -13.26 -2.09 2.02
CA ILE A 154 -11.97 -2.78 1.85
C ILE A 154 -12.09 -4.30 1.77
N GLU A 155 -13.29 -4.88 1.96
CA GLU A 155 -13.51 -6.33 1.84
C GLU A 155 -12.99 -6.94 0.52
N PRO A 156 -13.18 -6.31 -0.66
CA PRO A 156 -12.60 -6.80 -1.91
C PRO A 156 -11.06 -6.88 -1.86
N LEU A 157 -10.40 -5.89 -1.25
CA LEU A 157 -8.95 -5.89 -1.05
C LEU A 157 -8.51 -7.05 -0.16
N LEU A 158 -9.22 -7.29 0.94
CA LEU A 158 -8.87 -8.35 1.87
C LEU A 158 -9.07 -9.74 1.26
N LYS A 159 -10.16 -9.93 0.50
CA LYS A 159 -10.38 -11.16 -0.26
C LYS A 159 -9.23 -11.41 -1.22
N GLU A 160 -8.77 -10.38 -1.92
CA GLU A 160 -7.68 -10.52 -2.86
C GLU A 160 -6.33 -10.78 -2.19
N ALA A 161 -6.06 -10.13 -1.07
CA ALA A 161 -4.88 -10.41 -0.26
C ALA A 161 -4.82 -11.90 0.13
N LYS A 162 -5.95 -12.48 0.58
CA LYS A 162 -6.04 -13.92 0.87
C LYS A 162 -5.82 -14.78 -0.38
N ASN A 163 -6.41 -14.40 -1.53
CA ASN A 163 -6.28 -15.15 -2.77
C ASN A 163 -4.82 -15.28 -3.23
N VAL A 164 -4.01 -14.24 -3.05
CA VAL A 164 -2.58 -14.25 -3.41
C VAL A 164 -1.69 -14.80 -2.28
N GLY A 165 -2.27 -15.31 -1.21
CA GLY A 165 -1.55 -15.94 -0.10
C GLY A 165 -0.87 -14.97 0.87
N LEU A 166 -1.41 -13.74 1.02
CA LEU A 166 -1.03 -12.82 2.07
C LEU A 166 -1.89 -13.08 3.33
N TYR A 167 -1.27 -13.03 4.49
CA TYR A 167 -1.97 -13.07 5.77
C TYR A 167 -2.43 -11.66 6.17
N ILE A 168 -3.57 -11.59 6.87
CA ILE A 168 -4.20 -10.34 7.29
C ILE A 168 -4.20 -10.28 8.80
N LEU A 169 -3.68 -9.18 9.35
CA LEU A 169 -3.74 -8.83 10.77
C LEU A 169 -4.64 -7.60 10.95
N GLU A 170 -5.74 -7.77 11.67
CA GLU A 170 -6.69 -6.71 12.04
C GLU A 170 -6.48 -6.19 13.46
#